data_AF-A0A067PG89-F1
#
_entry.id   AF-A0A067PG89-F1
#
_cell.length_a   1.000
_cell.length_b   1.000
_cell.length_c   1.000
_cell.angle_alpha   90.00
_cell.angle_beta   90.00
_cell.angle_gamma   90.00
#
_symmetry.space_group_name_H-M   'P 1'
#
loop_
_entity.id
_entity.type
_entity.pdbx_description
1 polymer ?
#
loop_
_entity_poly.entity_id
_entity_poly.type
_entity_poly.pdbx_seq_one_letter_code
_entity_poly.pdbx_strand_id
1 'polypeptide(L)'
;MYSHFDRQPPHRILNDFLSHWAQPLLDILRVHETDQCVNQPCYSCKGPVALYCCEECQNPPMQCESCIVAHHVHSPFHRILRWSGNHFRRTTLDELGLLHHLGHHGEPCPSVNALLKQFQNFSTTAQVSAHHFYAMIKKQTNNAFATDVKDRYRELMMAEHQYSYIRALKRNNLDVAKQLPLDSLTVLCPACPQPGINMDLNWRDRPSSER
;
A
#
# COMPACT_ATOMS: atom_id res chain seq x y z
N MET A 1 -29.75 12.70 2.29
CA MET A 1 -29.85 13.97 3.02
C MET A 1 -29.56 13.64 4.48
N TYR A 2 -28.28 13.60 4.87
CA TYR A 2 -27.91 13.25 6.24
C TYR A 2 -28.09 14.48 7.11
N SER A 3 -29.03 14.42 8.05
CA SER A 3 -29.28 15.48 9.02
C SER A 3 -28.03 15.67 9.86
N HIS A 4 -27.58 16.93 9.96
CA HIS A 4 -26.64 17.36 10.98
C HIS A 4 -27.12 16.85 12.34
N PHE A 5 -26.35 15.97 12.97
CA PHE A 5 -26.51 15.71 14.40
C PHE A 5 -26.24 17.03 15.11
N ASP A 6 -27.29 17.69 15.59
CA ASP A 6 -27.16 18.79 16.54
C ASP A 6 -26.41 18.27 17.76
N ARG A 7 -25.14 18.64 17.87
CA ARG A 7 -24.31 18.29 19.02
C ARG A 7 -24.95 18.95 20.23
N GLN A 8 -25.53 18.15 21.13
CA GLN A 8 -26.00 18.66 22.41
C GLN A 8 -24.87 19.42 23.10
N PRO A 9 -25.16 20.59 23.69
CA PRO A 9 -24.14 21.38 24.35
C PRO A 9 -23.50 20.56 25.48
N PRO A 10 -22.20 20.75 25.74
CA PRO A 10 -21.50 20.02 26.78
C PRO A 10 -22.20 20.19 28.14
N HIS A 11 -22.24 19.11 28.93
CA HIS A 11 -22.81 19.13 30.27
C HIS A 11 -22.21 20.26 31.12
N ARG A 12 -22.98 20.85 32.03
CA ARG A 12 -22.61 22.04 32.83
C ARG A 12 -21.18 21.99 33.38
N ILE A 13 -20.77 20.83 33.91
CA ILE A 13 -19.42 20.61 34.46
C ILE A 13 -18.33 20.75 33.39
N LEU A 14 -18.54 20.14 32.22
CA LEU A 14 -17.61 20.26 31.11
C LEU A 14 -17.57 21.70 30.57
N ASN A 15 -18.71 22.38 30.51
CA ASN A 15 -18.75 23.76 30.04
C ASN A 15 -18.03 24.73 30.98
N ASP A 16 -18.14 24.50 32.30
CA ASP A 16 -17.43 25.26 33.33
C ASP A 16 -15.91 25.02 33.26
N PHE A 17 -15.50 23.76 33.07
CA PHE A 17 -14.10 23.41 32.80
C PHE A 17 -13.57 24.08 31.53
N LEU A 18 -14.32 24.00 30.41
CA LEU A 18 -13.95 24.60 29.14
C LEU A 18 -13.79 26.12 29.24
N SER A 19 -14.60 26.78 30.07
CA SER A 19 -14.60 28.24 30.23
C SER A 19 -13.46 28.75 31.09
N HIS A 20 -13.01 27.98 32.09
CA HIS A 20 -12.08 28.47 33.11
C HIS A 20 -10.70 27.79 33.11
N TRP A 21 -10.63 26.50 32.78
CA TRP A 21 -9.44 25.68 33.05
C TRP A 21 -8.86 25.01 31.80
N ALA A 22 -9.65 24.84 30.74
CA ALA A 22 -9.20 24.10 29.56
C ALA A 22 -8.02 24.77 28.84
N GLN A 23 -8.05 26.09 28.64
CA GLN A 23 -6.98 26.79 27.93
C GLN A 23 -5.65 26.81 28.73
N PRO A 24 -5.62 27.19 30.01
CA PRO A 24 -4.40 27.10 30.82
C PRO A 24 -3.83 25.67 30.89
N LEU A 25 -4.69 24.67 31.06
CA LEU A 25 -4.25 23.26 31.10
C LEU A 25 -3.67 22.82 29.75
N LEU A 26 -4.31 23.18 28.64
CA LEU A 26 -3.82 22.87 27.30
C LEU A 26 -2.46 23.52 27.04
N ASP A 27 -2.25 24.75 27.49
CA ASP A 27 -0.97 25.44 27.33
C ASP A 27 0.14 24.80 28.19
N ILE A 28 -0.17 24.36 29.41
CA ILE A 28 0.75 23.57 30.25
C ILE A 28 1.12 22.25 29.56
N LEU A 29 0.13 21.51 29.06
CA LEU A 29 0.36 20.24 28.35
C LEU A 29 1.25 20.45 27.12
N ARG A 30 0.99 21.50 26.33
CA ARG A 30 1.81 21.85 25.16
C ARG A 30 3.25 22.16 25.52
N VAL A 31 3.49 22.92 26.60
CA VAL A 31 4.85 23.23 27.09
C VAL A 31 5.59 21.95 27.46
N HIS A 32 4.93 21.02 28.15
CA HIS A 32 5.54 19.74 28.54
C HIS A 32 5.71 18.74 27.39
N GLU A 33 4.93 18.86 26.32
CA GLU A 33 5.09 18.08 25.08
C GLU A 33 6.20 18.65 24.17
N THR A 34 6.76 19.82 24.46
CA THR A 34 7.84 20.40 23.65
C THR A 34 9.17 19.73 23.95
N ASP A 35 9.73 19.04 22.96
CA ASP A 35 11.13 18.65 22.99
C ASP A 35 11.99 19.91 22.77
N GLN A 36 12.98 20.14 23.64
CA GLN A 36 13.89 21.30 23.55
C GLN A 36 14.68 21.32 22.24
N CYS A 37 14.78 20.18 21.55
CA CYS A 37 15.41 20.04 20.25
C CYS A 37 14.50 20.45 19.07
N VAL A 38 13.23 20.80 19.32
CA VAL A 38 12.34 21.35 18.30
C VAL A 38 12.89 22.69 17.78
N ASN A 39 12.78 22.91 16.46
CA ASN A 39 13.33 24.09 15.77
C ASN A 39 14.86 24.25 15.86
N GLN A 40 15.58 23.26 16.40
CA GLN A 40 17.04 23.23 16.37
C GLN A 40 17.55 22.61 15.05
N PRO A 41 18.84 22.72 14.71
CA PRO A 41 19.41 21.99 13.58
C PRO A 41 19.17 20.48 13.71
N CYS A 42 18.83 19.83 12.60
CA CYS A 42 18.57 18.38 12.55
C CYS A 42 19.63 17.57 13.29
N TYR A 43 19.23 16.64 14.17
CA TYR A 43 20.16 15.82 14.93
C TYR A 43 21.15 15.05 14.03
N SER A 44 20.67 14.48 12.91
CA SER A 44 21.48 13.64 12.02
C SER A 44 22.39 14.43 11.07
N CYS A 45 21.86 15.34 10.26
CA CYS A 45 22.64 16.05 9.25
C CYS A 45 23.16 17.43 9.69
N LYS A 46 22.74 17.92 10.87
CA LYS A 46 23.07 19.26 11.40
C LYS A 46 22.67 20.44 10.49
N GLY A 47 21.84 20.19 9.47
CA GLY A 47 21.44 21.18 8.47
C GLY A 47 20.07 21.79 8.77
N PRO A 48 19.00 21.43 8.03
CA PRO A 48 17.69 22.04 8.20
C PRO A 48 17.12 21.91 9.61
N VAL A 49 16.10 22.72 9.91
CA VAL A 49 15.38 22.66 11.18
C VAL A 49 14.75 21.29 11.43
N ALA A 50 14.88 20.83 12.67
CA ALA A 50 14.32 19.60 13.16
C ALA A 50 12.86 19.81 13.57
N LEU A 51 11.95 19.22 12.79
CA LEU A 51 10.50 19.36 13.00
C LEU A 51 9.80 18.01 13.19
N TYR A 52 10.50 16.89 13.00
CA TYR A 52 9.91 15.57 13.01
C TYR A 52 10.58 14.67 14.04
N CYS A 53 9.81 13.82 14.70
CA CYS A 53 10.31 12.72 15.51
C CYS A 53 9.43 11.49 15.34
N CYS A 54 9.94 10.33 15.73
CA CYS A 54 9.21 9.07 15.67
C CYS A 54 8.64 8.75 17.06
N GLU A 55 7.40 8.26 17.12
CA GLU A 55 6.75 7.85 18.39
C GLU A 55 7.15 6.43 18.82
N GLU A 56 7.69 5.62 17.88
CA GLU A 56 7.90 4.18 18.08
C GLU A 56 9.38 3.78 18.15
N CYS A 57 10.30 4.58 17.62
CA CYS A 57 11.73 4.31 17.70
C CYS A 57 12.22 4.40 19.15
N GLN A 58 13.16 3.54 19.52
CA GLN A 58 13.83 3.64 20.80
C GLN A 58 14.74 4.87 20.83
N ASN A 59 14.50 5.79 21.76
CA ASN A 59 15.21 7.07 21.91
C ASN A 59 15.22 7.92 20.63
N PRO A 60 14.05 8.36 20.13
CA PRO A 60 13.93 9.04 18.85
C PRO A 60 14.45 10.48 18.95
N PRO A 61 15.44 10.89 18.13
CA PRO A 61 15.86 12.29 18.09
C PRO A 61 14.93 13.14 17.22
N MET A 62 14.94 14.45 17.43
CA MET A 62 14.34 15.41 16.49
C MET A 62 15.15 15.48 15.18
N GLN A 63 14.48 15.36 14.04
CA GLN A 63 15.06 15.27 12.71
C GLN A 63 14.36 16.22 11.71
N CYS A 64 15.04 16.55 10.62
CA CYS A 64 14.42 17.18 9.46
C CYS A 64 13.70 16.13 8.60
N GLU A 65 12.90 16.60 7.64
CA GLU A 65 12.06 15.77 6.77
C GLU A 65 12.84 14.67 6.04
N SER A 66 13.95 15.04 5.40
CA SER A 66 14.78 14.08 4.65
C SER A 66 15.42 13.03 5.56
N CYS A 67 15.92 13.43 6.73
CA CYS A 67 16.55 12.50 7.66
C CYS A 67 15.54 11.55 8.31
N ILE A 68 14.33 12.01 8.65
CA ILE A 68 13.32 11.12 9.23
C ILE A 68 12.87 10.08 8.20
N VAL A 69 12.67 10.48 6.93
CA VAL A 69 12.36 9.54 5.85
C VAL A 69 13.47 8.50 5.66
N ALA A 70 14.72 8.95 5.58
CA ALA A 70 15.86 8.06 5.36
C ALA A 70 16.05 7.01 6.47
N HIS A 71 15.84 7.38 7.74
CA HIS A 71 15.98 6.42 8.85
C HIS A 71 14.86 5.38 8.91
N HIS A 72 13.72 5.64 8.28
CA HIS A 72 12.55 4.76 8.36
C HIS A 72 12.28 3.95 7.09
N VAL A 73 13.22 3.90 6.15
CA VAL A 73 13.09 3.07 4.92
C VAL A 73 12.82 1.59 5.27
N HIS A 74 13.44 1.07 6.32
CA HIS A 74 13.26 -0.31 6.80
C HIS A 74 12.20 -0.45 7.91
N SER A 75 11.57 0.64 8.34
CA SER A 75 10.52 0.67 9.35
C SER A 75 9.40 1.62 8.92
N PRO A 76 8.78 1.40 7.74
CA PRO A 76 7.88 2.35 7.08
C PRO A 76 6.55 2.55 7.81
N PHE A 77 6.25 1.72 8.81
CA PHE A 77 4.98 1.71 9.53
C PHE A 77 5.03 2.41 10.89
N HIS A 78 6.20 2.89 11.31
CA HIS A 78 6.31 3.67 12.54
C HIS A 78 5.55 4.99 12.42
N ARG A 79 4.87 5.39 13.50
CA ARG A 79 4.18 6.68 13.59
C ARG A 79 5.15 7.84 13.75
N ILE A 80 4.99 8.84 12.88
CA ILE A 80 5.79 10.07 12.91
C ILE A 80 4.95 11.21 13.48
N LEU A 81 5.60 12.03 14.30
CA LEU A 81 5.07 13.28 14.82
C LEU A 81 5.77 14.44 14.13
N ARG A 82 4.99 15.42 13.68
CA ARG A 82 5.43 16.69 13.11
C ARG A 82 5.08 17.84 14.04
N TRP A 83 6.05 18.68 14.34
CA TRP A 83 5.84 19.94 15.03
C TRP A 83 5.06 20.92 14.15
N SER A 84 3.90 21.37 14.63
CA SER A 84 3.02 22.31 13.90
C SER A 84 3.23 23.78 14.31
N GLY A 85 4.25 24.07 15.13
CA GLY A 85 4.51 25.40 15.70
C GLY A 85 4.06 25.54 17.16
N ASN A 86 3.10 24.74 17.61
CA ASN A 86 2.58 24.78 18.98
C ASN A 86 2.29 23.40 19.61
N HIS A 87 2.14 22.36 18.80
CA HIS A 87 1.94 20.99 19.28
C HIS A 87 2.41 20.00 18.22
N PHE A 88 2.65 18.77 18.64
CA PHE A 88 2.89 17.67 17.73
C PHE A 88 1.59 17.17 17.11
N ARG A 89 1.62 16.95 15.80
CA ARG A 89 0.55 16.27 15.05
C ARG A 89 1.10 15.01 14.42
N ARG A 90 0.28 13.98 14.35
CA ARG A 90 0.63 12.78 13.58
C ARG A 90 0.71 13.10 12.10
N THR A 91 1.71 12.53 11.45
CA THR A 91 1.88 12.49 10.00
C THR A 91 2.37 11.08 9.64
N THR A 92 2.36 10.74 8.35
CA THR A 92 2.86 9.45 7.88
C THR A 92 4.13 9.64 7.06
N LEU A 93 4.97 8.60 7.00
CA LEU A 93 6.15 8.64 6.14
C LEU A 93 5.78 8.79 4.66
N ASP A 94 4.62 8.29 4.23
CA ASP A 94 4.05 8.48 2.89
C ASP A 94 3.77 9.97 2.59
N GLU A 95 3.15 10.69 3.53
CA GLU A 95 2.94 12.15 3.40
C GLU A 95 4.26 12.94 3.31
N LEU A 96 5.33 12.40 3.88
CA LEU A 96 6.69 12.96 3.80
C LEU A 96 7.48 12.47 2.56
N GLY A 97 6.83 11.69 1.68
CA GLY A 97 7.41 11.23 0.42
C GLY A 97 8.17 9.90 0.48
N LEU A 98 8.05 9.12 1.55
CA LEU A 98 8.60 7.76 1.59
C LEU A 98 7.80 6.83 0.67
N LEU A 99 8.43 6.39 -0.41
CA LEU A 99 7.92 5.29 -1.23
C LEU A 99 8.47 3.97 -0.70
N HIS A 100 7.59 3.13 -0.15
CA HIS A 100 8.00 1.82 0.36
C HIS A 100 8.16 0.80 -0.78
N HIS A 101 9.40 0.52 -1.18
CA HIS A 101 9.70 -0.52 -2.16
C HIS A 101 9.76 -1.91 -1.50
N LEU A 102 9.02 -2.86 -2.06
CA LEU A 102 8.98 -4.24 -1.57
C LEU A 102 10.12 -5.07 -2.18
N GLY A 103 10.99 -5.59 -1.32
CA GLY A 103 12.21 -6.31 -1.72
C GLY A 103 13.37 -5.35 -2.03
N HIS A 104 14.49 -5.89 -2.54
CA HIS A 104 15.68 -5.10 -2.93
C HIS A 104 16.18 -4.15 -1.83
N HIS A 105 16.04 -4.55 -0.56
CA HIS A 105 16.39 -3.71 0.60
C HIS A 105 15.72 -2.32 0.60
N GLY A 106 14.51 -2.20 0.06
CA GLY A 106 13.82 -0.91 0.01
C GLY A 106 14.24 -0.02 -1.14
N GLU A 107 15.11 -0.51 -2.05
CA GLU A 107 15.45 0.20 -3.29
C GLU A 107 14.36 0.01 -4.37
N PRO A 108 14.20 1.00 -5.27
CA PRO A 108 13.36 0.85 -6.45
C PRO A 108 13.72 -0.43 -7.20
N CYS A 109 12.72 -1.27 -7.48
CA CYS A 109 12.99 -2.48 -8.26
C CYS A 109 13.51 -2.06 -9.64
N PRO A 110 14.66 -2.58 -10.11
CA PRO A 110 15.20 -2.27 -11.43
C PRO A 110 14.27 -2.76 -12.56
N SER A 111 13.28 -3.59 -12.22
CA SER A 111 12.23 -4.04 -13.11
C SER A 111 10.93 -3.28 -12.82
N VAL A 112 10.46 -2.50 -13.79
CA VAL A 112 9.19 -1.73 -13.75
C VAL A 112 7.96 -2.63 -13.48
N ASN A 113 8.10 -3.95 -13.66
CA ASN A 113 6.99 -4.91 -13.55
C ASN A 113 6.87 -5.57 -12.16
N ALA A 114 7.59 -5.08 -11.14
CA ALA A 114 7.64 -5.70 -9.81
C ALA A 114 6.27 -5.88 -9.16
N LEU A 115 5.40 -4.86 -9.24
CA LEU A 115 4.04 -4.90 -8.70
C LEU A 115 3.19 -5.99 -9.36
N LEU A 116 3.23 -6.08 -10.69
CA LEU A 116 2.45 -7.05 -11.47
C LEU A 116 2.96 -8.48 -11.26
N LYS A 117 4.28 -8.64 -11.09
CA LYS A 117 4.88 -9.92 -10.70
C LYS A 117 4.46 -10.34 -9.28
N GLN A 118 4.45 -9.41 -8.33
CA GLN A 118 3.96 -9.68 -6.98
C GLN A 118 2.49 -10.09 -7.00
N PHE A 119 1.65 -9.35 -7.72
CA PHE A 119 0.24 -9.68 -7.85
C PHE A 119 0.03 -11.11 -8.35
N GLN A 120 0.67 -11.48 -9.48
CA GLN A 120 0.55 -12.84 -10.01
C GLN A 120 1.03 -13.91 -9.03
N ASN A 121 2.10 -13.66 -8.26
CA ASN A 121 2.56 -14.60 -7.25
C ASN A 121 1.53 -14.77 -6.13
N PHE A 122 0.99 -13.67 -5.60
CA PHE A 122 -0.02 -13.74 -4.54
C PHE A 122 -1.32 -14.38 -5.01
N SER A 123 -1.77 -14.08 -6.24
CA SER A 123 -2.96 -14.71 -6.82
C SER A 123 -2.75 -16.20 -7.11
N THR A 124 -1.58 -16.60 -7.62
CA THR A 124 -1.32 -18.00 -8.01
C THR A 124 -0.94 -18.88 -6.82
N THR A 125 -0.16 -18.37 -5.88
CA THR A 125 0.40 -19.16 -4.77
C THR A 125 -0.45 -19.06 -3.51
N ALA A 126 -1.01 -17.89 -3.22
CA ALA A 126 -1.75 -17.63 -1.97
C ALA A 126 -3.25 -17.40 -2.20
N GLN A 127 -3.73 -17.57 -3.45
CA GLN A 127 -5.15 -17.40 -3.83
C GLN A 127 -5.74 -16.04 -3.41
N VAL A 128 -4.90 -15.00 -3.34
CA VAL A 128 -5.35 -13.66 -2.97
C VAL A 128 -6.10 -13.04 -4.13
N SER A 129 -7.34 -12.59 -3.88
CA SER A 129 -8.13 -11.87 -4.87
C SER A 129 -7.49 -10.53 -5.22
N ALA A 130 -7.75 -10.05 -6.44
CA ALA A 130 -7.33 -8.70 -6.87
C ALA A 130 -7.77 -7.62 -5.87
N HIS A 131 -8.99 -7.73 -5.34
CA HIS A 131 -9.53 -6.78 -4.38
C HIS A 131 -8.73 -6.78 -3.07
N HIS A 132 -8.41 -7.95 -2.51
CA HIS A 132 -7.62 -8.04 -1.28
C HIS A 132 -6.18 -7.58 -1.48
N PHE A 133 -5.57 -7.92 -2.61
CA PHE A 133 -4.24 -7.43 -2.95
C PHE A 133 -4.22 -5.91 -3.11
N TYR A 134 -5.22 -5.34 -3.77
CA TYR A 134 -5.34 -3.89 -3.91
C TYR A 134 -5.60 -3.19 -2.56
N ALA A 135 -6.44 -3.76 -1.69
CA ALA A 135 -6.65 -3.25 -0.34
C ALA A 135 -5.35 -3.27 0.49
N MET A 136 -4.53 -4.33 0.34
CA MET A 136 -3.20 -4.41 0.95
C MET A 136 -2.29 -3.28 0.45
N ILE A 137 -2.23 -3.05 -0.87
CA ILE A 137 -1.42 -1.95 -1.44
C ILE A 137 -1.89 -0.59 -0.94
N LYS A 138 -3.21 -0.34 -0.87
CA LYS A 138 -3.75 0.91 -0.31
C LYS A 138 -3.29 1.12 1.13
N LYS A 139 -3.38 0.08 1.96
CA LYS A 139 -2.92 0.13 3.35
C LYS A 139 -1.40 0.28 3.47
N GLN A 140 -0.64 -0.27 2.53
CA GLN A 140 0.81 -0.09 2.47
C GLN A 140 1.21 1.31 2.02
N THR A 141 0.41 1.95 1.17
CA THR A 141 0.62 3.33 0.73
C THR A 141 0.36 4.28 1.90
N ASN A 142 -0.83 4.23 2.51
CA ASN A 142 -1.13 4.99 3.71
C ASN A 142 -1.87 4.12 4.72
N ASN A 143 -1.16 3.70 5.77
CA ASN A 143 -1.74 2.83 6.80
C ASN A 143 -2.65 3.62 7.77
N ALA A 144 -2.45 4.93 7.93
CA ALA A 144 -3.25 5.76 8.84
C ALA A 144 -4.63 6.08 8.25
N PHE A 145 -4.67 6.38 6.95
CA PHE A 145 -5.87 6.79 6.22
C PHE A 145 -5.95 6.09 4.86
N ALA A 146 -6.05 4.76 4.89
CA ALA A 146 -6.10 3.95 3.67
C ALA A 146 -7.29 4.27 2.74
N THR A 147 -8.35 4.91 3.26
CA THR A 147 -9.51 5.40 2.50
C THR A 147 -9.20 6.63 1.66
N ASP A 148 -8.17 7.38 2.01
CA ASP A 148 -7.82 8.66 1.38
C ASP A 148 -6.87 8.44 0.19
N VAL A 149 -6.33 7.22 0.08
CA VAL A 149 -5.57 6.78 -1.09
C VAL A 149 -6.51 6.67 -2.29
N LYS A 150 -6.18 7.40 -3.35
CA LYS A 150 -6.95 7.41 -4.60
C LYS A 150 -7.18 5.99 -5.12
N ASP A 151 -8.44 5.68 -5.43
CA ASP A 151 -8.79 4.39 -6.04
C ASP A 151 -8.22 4.29 -7.45
N ARG A 152 -7.41 3.25 -7.66
CA ARG A 152 -6.67 2.89 -8.88
C ARG A 152 -6.83 1.40 -9.18
N TYR A 153 -7.86 0.76 -8.62
CA TYR A 153 -8.12 -0.66 -8.82
C TYR A 153 -8.27 -1.00 -10.31
N ARG A 154 -8.99 -0.16 -11.06
CA ARG A 154 -9.21 -0.36 -12.49
C ARG A 154 -7.90 -0.32 -13.27
N GLU A 155 -7.02 0.62 -12.94
CA GLU A 155 -5.70 0.76 -13.56
C GLU A 155 -4.82 -0.46 -13.27
N LEU A 156 -4.87 -0.99 -12.04
CA LEU A 156 -4.18 -2.25 -11.70
C LEU A 156 -4.68 -3.40 -12.57
N MET A 157 -6.00 -3.57 -12.72
CA MET A 157 -6.58 -4.64 -13.53
C MET A 157 -6.23 -4.50 -15.02
N MET A 158 -6.21 -3.28 -15.56
CA MET A 158 -5.81 -3.04 -16.95
C MET A 158 -4.32 -3.39 -17.17
N ALA A 159 -3.44 -2.93 -16.27
CA ALA A 159 -2.02 -3.22 -16.35
C ALA A 159 -1.74 -4.71 -16.21
N GLU A 160 -2.48 -5.40 -15.34
CA GLU A 160 -2.39 -6.85 -15.17
C GLU A 160 -2.79 -7.61 -16.42
N HIS A 161 -3.96 -7.31 -17.01
CA HIS A 161 -4.40 -7.97 -18.24
C HIS A 161 -3.38 -7.79 -19.37
N GLN A 162 -2.85 -6.57 -19.55
CA GLN A 162 -1.82 -6.28 -20.54
C GLN A 162 -0.54 -7.07 -20.26
N TYR A 163 -0.09 -7.10 -19.01
CA TYR A 163 1.10 -7.84 -18.62
C TYR A 163 0.95 -9.36 -18.77
N SER A 164 -0.21 -9.91 -18.39
CA SER A 164 -0.56 -11.32 -18.58
C SER A 164 -0.54 -11.71 -20.05
N TYR A 165 -1.07 -10.86 -20.94
CA TYR A 165 -1.00 -11.06 -22.38
C TYR A 165 0.44 -11.07 -22.90
N ILE A 166 1.27 -10.08 -22.53
CA ILE A 166 2.68 -10.03 -22.93
C ILE A 166 3.46 -11.25 -22.39
N ARG A 167 3.15 -11.71 -21.18
CA ARG A 167 3.74 -12.95 -20.64
C ARG A 167 3.31 -14.18 -21.45
N ALA A 168 2.07 -14.25 -21.92
CA ALA A 168 1.59 -15.34 -22.75
C ALA A 168 2.29 -15.37 -24.11
N LEU A 169 2.45 -14.22 -24.76
CA LEU A 169 3.26 -14.07 -25.99
C LEU A 169 4.68 -14.58 -25.80
N LYS A 170 5.34 -14.11 -24.72
CA LYS A 170 6.71 -14.56 -24.37
C LYS A 170 6.80 -16.07 -24.18
N ARG A 171 5.83 -16.68 -23.48
CA ARG A 171 5.83 -18.14 -23.22
C ARG A 171 5.66 -18.97 -24.50
N ASN A 172 4.93 -18.45 -25.48
CA ASN A 172 4.70 -19.11 -26.76
C ASN A 172 5.68 -18.67 -27.85
N ASN A 173 6.69 -17.86 -27.50
CA ASN A 173 7.68 -17.31 -28.44
C ASN A 173 7.04 -16.58 -29.64
N LEU A 174 6.04 -15.75 -29.36
CA LEU A 174 5.32 -14.95 -30.35
C LEU A 174 5.66 -13.46 -30.22
N ASP A 175 5.75 -12.78 -31.35
CA ASP A 175 5.89 -11.33 -31.41
C ASP A 175 4.56 -10.61 -31.15
N VAL A 176 4.65 -9.33 -30.77
CA VAL A 176 3.48 -8.48 -30.56
C VAL A 176 2.80 -8.20 -31.91
N ALA A 177 1.54 -8.60 -32.04
CA ALA A 177 0.75 -8.38 -33.23
C ALA A 177 -0.69 -7.96 -32.88
N LYS A 178 -1.33 -7.21 -33.79
CA LYS A 178 -2.76 -6.87 -33.67
C LYS A 178 -3.68 -8.08 -33.83
N GLN A 179 -3.23 -9.07 -34.60
CA GLN A 179 -3.91 -10.33 -34.82
C GLN A 179 -2.88 -11.44 -34.69
N LEU A 180 -3.19 -12.42 -33.86
CA LEU A 180 -2.38 -13.63 -33.71
C LEU A 180 -3.04 -14.77 -34.47
N PRO A 181 -2.27 -15.78 -34.91
CA PRO A 181 -2.83 -17.02 -35.43
C PRO A 181 -3.81 -17.66 -34.44
N LEU A 182 -4.82 -18.37 -34.96
CA LEU A 182 -5.75 -19.12 -34.12
C LEU A 182 -4.97 -20.10 -33.23
N ASP A 183 -5.44 -20.29 -32.00
CA ASP A 183 -4.89 -21.23 -31.01
C ASP A 183 -3.42 -21.00 -30.59
N SER A 184 -2.85 -19.83 -30.92
CA SER A 184 -1.44 -19.51 -30.65
C SER A 184 -1.10 -19.19 -29.18
N LEU A 185 -2.10 -18.82 -28.36
CA LEU A 185 -1.93 -18.51 -26.93
C LEU A 185 -2.70 -19.45 -26.00
N THR A 186 -3.51 -20.36 -26.55
CA THR A 186 -4.33 -21.28 -25.77
C THR A 186 -3.51 -22.50 -25.39
N VAL A 187 -3.69 -22.95 -24.14
CA VAL A 187 -3.18 -24.27 -23.72
C VAL A 187 -4.28 -25.28 -24.00
N LEU A 188 -3.94 -26.37 -24.67
CA LEU A 188 -4.85 -27.49 -24.87
C LEU A 188 -5.31 -28.00 -23.50
N CYS A 189 -6.62 -27.97 -23.25
CA CYS A 189 -7.19 -28.40 -21.98
C CYS A 189 -6.99 -29.92 -21.83
N PRO A 190 -6.23 -30.41 -20.84
CA PRO A 190 -5.96 -31.84 -20.69
C PRO A 190 -7.21 -32.66 -20.35
N ALA A 191 -8.27 -32.02 -19.85
CA ALA A 191 -9.55 -32.66 -19.56
C ALA A 191 -10.50 -32.71 -20.77
N CYS A 192 -10.30 -31.85 -21.78
CA CYS A 192 -11.12 -31.89 -22.98
C CYS A 192 -10.77 -33.14 -23.82
N PRO A 193 -11.74 -33.83 -24.45
CA PRO A 193 -11.46 -34.98 -25.28
C PRO A 193 -10.71 -34.57 -26.56
N GLN A 194 -9.48 -35.07 -26.72
CA GLN A 194 -8.59 -34.78 -27.84
C GLN A 194 -8.24 -36.10 -28.56
N PRO A 195 -8.88 -36.38 -29.72
CA PRO A 195 -8.63 -37.61 -30.47
C PRO A 195 -7.14 -37.80 -30.79
N GLY A 196 -6.59 -38.97 -30.47
CA GLY A 196 -5.18 -39.29 -30.71
C GLY A 196 -4.19 -38.69 -29.71
N ILE A 197 -4.64 -37.94 -28.71
CA ILE A 197 -3.79 -37.39 -27.63
C ILE A 197 -4.17 -38.01 -26.29
N ASN A 198 -5.40 -37.79 -25.81
CA ASN A 198 -5.88 -38.24 -24.50
C ASN A 198 -7.18 -39.06 -24.59
N MET A 199 -7.51 -39.57 -25.78
CA MET A 199 -8.62 -40.49 -26.01
C MET A 199 -8.12 -41.83 -26.53
N ASP A 200 -8.81 -42.91 -26.16
CA ASP A 200 -8.55 -44.25 -26.68
C ASP A 200 -8.67 -44.28 -28.20
N LEU A 201 -7.80 -45.02 -28.90
CA LEU A 201 -7.80 -45.08 -30.37
C LEU A 201 -9.16 -45.49 -30.95
N ASN A 202 -9.88 -46.37 -30.26
CA ASN A 202 -11.20 -46.86 -30.65
C ASN A 202 -12.34 -46.21 -29.83
N TRP A 203 -12.15 -44.99 -29.31
CA TRP A 203 -13.16 -44.31 -28.48
C TRP A 203 -14.53 -44.20 -29.16
N ARG A 204 -14.57 -44.16 -30.51
CA ARG A 204 -15.82 -44.13 -31.29
C ARG A 204 -16.57 -45.46 -31.27
N ASP A 205 -15.84 -46.57 -31.19
CA ASP A 205 -16.39 -47.93 -31.28
C ASP A 205 -16.69 -48.52 -29.90
N ARG A 206 -16.51 -47.74 -28.82
CA ARG A 206 -16.76 -48.19 -27.45
C ARG A 206 -18.23 -48.57 -27.26
N PRO A 207 -18.54 -49.77 -26.71
CA PRO A 207 -19.91 -50.18 -26.46
C PRO A 207 -20.60 -49.19 -25.52
N SER A 208 -21.91 -49.02 -25.68
CA SER A 208 -22.71 -48.04 -24.93
C SER A 208 -22.68 -48.24 -23.41
N SER A 209 -22.31 -49.43 -22.93
CA SER A 209 -22.10 -49.73 -21.52
C SER A 209 -20.81 -49.12 -20.92
N GLU A 210 -19.88 -48.68 -21.76
CA GLU A 210 -18.55 -48.16 -21.37
C GLU A 210 -18.33 -46.69 -21.79
N ARG A 211 -19.35 -46.04 -22.38
CA ARG A 211 -19.32 -44.64 -22.78
C ARG A 211 -19.64 -43.69 -21.64
#